data_AF-A0A9E0BR98-F1
#
_entry.id   AF-A0A9E0BR98-F1
#
_cell.length_a   1.000
_cell.length_b   1.000
_cell.length_c   1.000
_cell.angle_alpha   90.00
_cell.angle_beta   90.00
_cell.angle_gamma   90.00
#
_symmetry.space_group_name_H-M   'P 1'
#
loop_
_entity.id
_entity.type
_entity.pdbx_description
1 polymer ?
#
loop_
_entity_poly.entity_id
_entity_poly.type
_entity_poly.pdbx_seq_one_letter_code
_entity_poly.pdbx_strand_id
1 'polypeptide(L)'
;MPRPADGQDYAALRQSGTSPLRARTQLGLEDWRARRLEKLFQARTSRGRGDSQLPKFARHDAHVAAVLAAGGFWAFSERRIGRDGVAVCLPMIAPPKG
;
A
#
# COMPACT_ATOMS: atom_id res chain seq x y z
N MET A 1 33.23 9.71 7.35
CA MET A 1 32.35 10.46 6.43
C MET A 1 31.10 9.62 6.20
N PRO A 2 29.88 10.09 6.49
CA PRO A 2 28.68 9.35 6.14
C PRO A 2 28.58 9.23 4.61
N ARG A 3 28.30 8.02 4.12
CA ARG A 3 28.16 7.73 2.69
C ARG A 3 27.08 8.64 2.10
N PRO A 4 27.30 9.28 0.94
CA PRO A 4 26.26 10.09 0.31
C PRO A 4 25.04 9.20 0.05
N ALA A 5 23.86 9.66 0.49
CA ALA A 5 22.60 8.94 0.29
C ALA A 5 22.42 8.62 -1.20
N ASP A 6 22.44 7.33 -1.52
CA ASP A 6 22.44 6.82 -2.88
C ASP A 6 20.99 6.66 -3.39
N GLY A 7 20.84 6.53 -4.71
CA GLY A 7 19.52 6.24 -5.29
C GLY A 7 18.92 4.90 -4.83
N GLN A 8 19.73 4.02 -4.23
CA GLN A 8 19.29 2.77 -3.61
C GLN A 8 18.62 3.02 -2.25
N ASP A 9 19.17 3.90 -1.41
CA ASP A 9 18.59 4.24 -0.11
C ASP A 9 17.22 4.91 -0.26
N TYR A 10 17.11 5.80 -1.25
CA TYR A 10 15.83 6.42 -1.62
C TYR A 10 14.82 5.37 -2.08
N ALA A 11 15.24 4.44 -2.96
CA ALA A 11 14.36 3.38 -3.45
C ALA A 11 13.90 2.45 -2.30
N ALA A 12 14.79 2.07 -1.39
CA ALA A 12 14.46 1.22 -0.24
C ALA A 12 13.40 1.85 0.67
N LEU A 13 13.52 3.15 0.98
CA LEU A 13 12.51 3.87 1.75
C LEU A 13 11.17 3.95 1.02
N ARG A 14 11.19 4.22 -0.29
CA ARG A 14 9.96 4.27 -1.10
C ARG A 14 9.29 2.89 -1.20
N GLN A 15 10.08 1.82 -1.30
CA GLN A 15 9.59 0.44 -1.30
C GLN A 15 8.98 0.02 0.04
N SER A 16 9.46 0.55 1.18
CA SER A 16 8.88 0.29 2.49
C SER A 16 7.59 1.09 2.77
N GLY A 17 7.07 1.84 1.78
CA GLY A 17 5.87 2.68 1.90
C GLY A 17 6.14 4.09 2.44
N THR A 18 7.40 4.49 2.60
CA THR A 18 7.73 5.86 3.04
C THR A 18 7.35 6.88 1.97
N SER A 19 6.69 7.97 2.37
CA SER A 19 6.29 9.05 1.44
C SER A 19 7.51 9.79 0.86
N PRO A 20 7.43 10.37 -0.35
CA PRO A 20 8.55 11.10 -0.96
C PRO A 20 9.09 12.24 -0.08
N LEU A 21 8.22 12.95 0.62
CA LEU A 21 8.58 14.03 1.53
C LEU A 21 9.38 13.50 2.74
N ARG A 22 8.93 12.39 3.33
CA ARG A 22 9.60 11.78 4.48
C ARG A 22 10.94 11.16 4.08
N ALA A 23 11.02 10.54 2.89
CA ALA A 23 12.28 10.03 2.35
C ALA A 23 13.29 11.15 2.06
N ARG A 24 12.83 12.30 1.53
CA ARG A 24 13.66 13.50 1.36
C ARG A 24 14.26 13.96 2.69
N THR A 25 13.42 14.14 3.70
CA THR A 25 13.85 14.63 5.02
C THR A 25 14.80 13.64 5.69
N GLN A 26 14.52 12.34 5.61
CA GLN A 26 15.33 11.30 6.25
C GLN A 26 16.71 11.13 5.59
N LEU A 27 16.83 11.38 4.29
CA LEU A 27 18.08 11.29 3.56
C LEU A 27 18.81 12.65 3.40
N GLY A 28 18.27 13.73 3.98
CA GLY A 28 18.84 15.07 3.87
C GLY A 28 18.98 15.52 2.41
N LEU A 29 18.02 15.18 1.55
CA LEU A 29 18.09 15.45 0.12
C LEU A 29 17.58 16.85 -0.22
N GLU A 30 18.33 17.56 -1.06
CA GLU A 30 17.86 18.76 -1.75
C GLU A 30 16.63 18.48 -2.63
N ASP A 31 15.76 19.48 -2.78
CA ASP A 31 14.48 19.36 -3.49
C ASP A 31 14.62 18.85 -4.92
N TRP A 32 15.58 19.42 -5.66
CA TRP A 32 15.84 19.01 -7.04
C TRP A 32 16.30 17.54 -7.12
N ARG A 33 17.09 17.10 -6.15
CA ARG A 33 17.66 15.74 -6.09
C ARG A 33 16.58 14.74 -5.72
N ALA A 34 15.73 15.07 -4.75
CA ALA A 34 14.56 14.26 -4.39
C ALA A 34 13.59 14.11 -5.57
N ARG A 35 13.30 15.21 -6.30
CA ARG A 35 12.45 15.16 -7.51
C ARG A 35 13.05 14.28 -8.61
N ARG A 36 14.36 14.35 -8.82
CA ARG A 36 15.06 13.49 -9.79
C ARG A 36 14.98 12.02 -9.39
N LEU A 37 15.18 11.71 -8.12
CA LEU A 37 15.11 10.34 -7.60
C LEU A 37 13.69 9.77 -7.65
N GLU A 38 12.66 10.57 -7.34
CA GLU A 38 11.26 10.13 -7.49
C GLU A 38 10.92 9.87 -8.96
N LYS A 39 11.36 10.73 -9.90
CA LYS A 39 11.17 10.46 -11.34
C LYS A 39 11.83 9.15 -11.77
N LEU A 40 13.04 8.86 -11.29
CA LEU A 40 13.75 7.60 -11.58
C LEU A 40 13.07 6.40 -10.91
N PHE A 41 12.55 6.56 -9.70
CA PHE A 41 11.79 5.55 -8.98
C PHE A 41 10.51 5.22 -9.76
N GLN A 42 9.68 6.21 -10.07
CA GLN A 42 8.44 6.07 -10.85
C GLN A 42 8.70 5.43 -12.24
N ALA A 43 9.76 5.84 -12.93
CA ALA A 43 10.15 5.25 -14.22
C ALA A 43 10.64 3.79 -14.12
N ARG A 44 11.16 3.36 -12.96
CA ARG A 44 11.53 1.96 -12.71
C ARG A 44 10.32 1.12 -12.33
N THR A 45 9.39 1.69 -11.57
CA THR A 45 8.11 1.08 -11.21
C THR A 45 7.25 0.87 -12.45
N SER A 46 7.14 1.86 -13.34
CA SER A 46 6.36 1.74 -14.59
C SER A 46 6.94 0.73 -15.59
N ARG A 47 8.24 0.43 -15.51
CA ARG A 47 8.93 -0.57 -16.34
C ARG A 47 8.98 -1.97 -15.71
N GLY A 48 8.33 -2.16 -14.58
CA GLY A 48 8.25 -3.43 -13.87
C GLY A 48 9.58 -3.98 -13.33
N ARG A 49 10.62 -3.14 -13.21
CA ARG A 49 11.94 -3.54 -12.64
C ARG A 49 12.09 -3.25 -11.15
N GLY A 50 11.16 -2.51 -10.54
CA GLY A 50 11.03 -2.34 -9.09
C GLY A 50 10.03 -3.30 -8.43
N ASP A 51 9.43 -4.19 -9.23
CA ASP A 51 8.24 -4.97 -8.92
C ASP A 51 8.47 -6.27 -8.13
N SER A 52 9.73 -6.71 -8.01
CA SER A 52 10.05 -7.93 -7.27
C SER A 52 9.87 -7.80 -5.76
N GLN A 53 9.71 -6.57 -5.24
CA GLN A 53 9.65 -6.27 -3.80
C GLN A 53 8.33 -5.65 -3.33
N LEU A 54 7.38 -5.35 -4.21
CA LEU A 54 6.03 -4.99 -3.79
C LEU A 54 5.25 -6.27 -3.46
N PRO A 55 4.55 -6.35 -2.32
CA PRO A 55 3.67 -7.47 -2.08
C PRO A 55 2.65 -7.55 -3.22
N LYS A 56 2.39 -8.74 -3.77
CA LYS A 56 1.52 -8.95 -4.94
C LYS A 56 0.16 -8.25 -4.82
N PHE A 57 -0.31 -8.00 -3.59
CA PHE A 57 -1.57 -7.35 -3.27
C PHE A 57 -1.59 -5.81 -3.39
N ALA A 58 -0.45 -5.13 -3.51
CA ALA A 58 -0.38 -3.69 -3.75
C ALA A 58 -0.88 -3.27 -5.16
N ARG A 59 -1.32 -4.23 -5.97
CA ARG A 59 -1.79 -4.06 -7.35
C ARG A 59 -3.32 -4.08 -7.48
N HIS A 60 -4.04 -4.10 -6.37
CA HIS A 60 -5.44 -4.47 -6.39
C HIS A 60 -6.43 -3.33 -6.27
N ASP A 61 -6.07 -2.05 -6.37
CA ASP A 61 -7.10 -0.99 -6.25
C ASP A 61 -8.27 -1.17 -7.22
N ALA A 62 -7.99 -1.52 -8.49
CA ALA A 62 -9.02 -1.87 -9.47
C ALA A 62 -9.76 -3.17 -9.13
N HIS A 63 -9.07 -4.15 -8.55
CA HIS A 63 -9.68 -5.42 -8.14
C HIS A 63 -10.54 -5.26 -6.88
N VAL A 64 -10.09 -4.50 -5.89
CA VAL A 64 -10.81 -4.12 -4.68
C VAL A 64 -12.03 -3.30 -5.08
N ALA A 65 -11.89 -2.33 -5.99
CA ALA A 65 -13.02 -1.59 -6.53
C ALA A 65 -14.03 -2.52 -7.22
N ALA A 66 -13.57 -3.48 -8.02
CA ALA A 66 -14.42 -4.48 -8.66
C ALA A 66 -15.13 -5.39 -7.64
N VAL A 67 -14.43 -5.83 -6.59
CA VAL A 67 -15.00 -6.66 -5.51
C VAL A 67 -16.04 -5.88 -4.71
N LEU A 68 -15.75 -4.63 -4.36
CA LEU A 68 -16.70 -3.76 -3.67
C LEU A 68 -17.92 -3.47 -4.54
N ALA A 69 -17.73 -3.24 -5.84
CA ALA A 69 -18.83 -3.09 -6.80
C ALA A 69 -19.68 -4.38 -6.96
N ALA A 70 -19.06 -5.55 -6.79
CA ALA A 70 -19.74 -6.85 -6.81
C ALA A 70 -20.44 -7.21 -5.48
N GLY A 71 -20.49 -6.28 -4.51
CA GLY A 71 -21.16 -6.46 -3.23
C GLY A 71 -20.21 -6.60 -2.03
N GLY A 72 -18.90 -6.64 -2.24
CA GLY A 72 -17.88 -6.76 -1.19
C GLY A 72 -17.44 -8.19 -0.91
N PHE A 73 -16.94 -8.43 0.30
CA PHE A 73 -16.41 -9.73 0.73
C PHE A 73 -17.44 -10.51 1.53
N TRP A 74 -17.25 -11.83 1.63
CA TRP A 74 -18.00 -12.62 2.60
C TRP A 74 -17.65 -12.18 4.01
N ALA A 75 -18.67 -11.99 4.83
CA ALA A 75 -18.52 -11.53 6.22
C ALA A 75 -18.97 -12.63 7.18
N PHE A 76 -18.46 -12.64 8.41
CA PHE A 76 -19.07 -13.46 9.46
C PHE A 76 -20.41 -12.85 9.88
N SER A 77 -21.34 -13.70 10.31
CA SER A 77 -22.55 -13.20 10.95
C SER A 77 -22.21 -12.54 12.29
N GLU A 78 -22.84 -11.41 12.58
CA GLU A 78 -22.66 -10.71 13.85
C GLU A 78 -23.93 -10.83 14.69
N ARG A 79 -23.78 -11.19 15.96
CA ARG A 79 -24.87 -11.17 16.94
C ARG A 79 -24.53 -10.24 18.08
N ARG A 80 -25.41 -9.28 18.36
CA ARG A 80 -25.27 -8.41 19.54
C ARG A 80 -25.50 -9.21 20.82
N ILE A 81 -24.63 -9.00 21.80
CA ILE A 81 -24.72 -9.58 23.14
C ILE A 81 -24.71 -8.45 24.14
N GLY A 82 -25.86 -8.19 24.76
CA GLY A 82 -26.02 -7.05 25.68
C GLY A 82 -25.93 -5.70 24.97
N ARG A 83 -25.48 -4.67 25.70
CA ARG A 83 -25.46 -3.29 25.21
C ARG A 83 -24.31 -3.02 24.23
N ASP A 84 -23.12 -3.54 24.52
CA ASP A 84 -21.88 -3.20 23.80
C ASP A 84 -21.09 -4.42 23.28
N GLY A 85 -21.60 -5.64 23.50
CA GLY A 85 -20.94 -6.86 23.03
C GLY A 85 -21.35 -7.24 21.61
N VAL A 86 -20.39 -7.67 20.80
CA VAL A 86 -20.65 -8.32 19.49
C VAL A 86 -19.94 -9.67 19.49
N ALA A 87 -20.69 -10.73 19.19
CA ALA A 87 -20.13 -12.03 18.86
C ALA A 87 -20.05 -12.20 17.35
N VAL A 88 -18.87 -12.60 16.89
CA VAL A 88 -18.63 -13.05 15.52
C VAL A 88 -19.00 -14.53 15.44
N CYS A 89 -19.89 -14.88 14.52
CA CYS A 89 -20.50 -16.20 14.43
C CYS A 89 -20.36 -16.77 13.01
N LEU A 90 -20.15 -18.09 12.94
CA LEU A 90 -20.39 -18.88 11.73
C LEU A 90 -21.90 -19.12 11.58
N PRO A 91 -22.44 -19.19 10.34
CA PRO A 91 -21.74 -19.24 9.06
C PRO A 91 -21.30 -17.86 8.53
N MET A 92 -20.51 -17.88 7.46
CA MET A 92 -20.21 -16.68 6.67
C MET A 92 -21.42 -16.30 5.80
N ILE A 93 -21.74 -15.02 5.76
CA ILE A 93 -22.80 -14.40 4.96
C ILE A 93 -22.17 -13.88 3.66
N ALA A 94 -22.79 -14.23 2.52
CA ALA A 94 -22.38 -13.73 1.22
C ALA A 94 -22.68 -12.23 1.07
N PRO A 95 -21.85 -11.47 0.34
CA PRO A 95 -22.13 -10.08 0.03
C PRO A 95 -23.47 -9.93 -0.71
N PRO A 96 -24.26 -8.87 -0.45
CA PRO A 96 -25.49 -8.60 -1.18
C PRO A 96 -25.15 -8.40 -2.66
N LYS A 97 -25.92 -9.05 -3.55
CA LYS A 97 -25.75 -8.85 -5.00
C LYS A 97 -26.15 -7.40 -5.31
N GLY A 98 -25.20 -6.63 -5.84
CA GLY A 98 -25.43 -5.26 -6.32
C GLY A 98 -26.35 -5.20 -7.52
#